data_AF-A0A1Y3AMD6-F1
#
_entry.id   AF-A0A1Y3AMD6-F1
#
_cell.length_a   1.000
_cell.length_b   1.000
_cell.length_c   1.000
_cell.angle_alpha   90.00
_cell.angle_beta   90.00
_cell.angle_gamma   90.00
#
_symmetry.space_group_name_H-M   'P 1'
#
loop_
_entity.id
_entity.type
_entity.pdbx_description
1 polymer ?
#
loop_
_entity_poly.entity_id
_entity_poly.type
_entity_poly.pdbx_seq_one_letter_code
_entity_poly.pdbx_strand_id
1 'polypeptide(L)'
;MSKYDDMANEKLYRWTVNILRTVNVDFLELHSQLFNALAYLQHKEVLFKHCMDEYTIVRRSAVTHSFIEALTRGRSSNNTHYQAMELYSNDIVRYIRDMLSYLHQTFVFERDMLRTLLKSCNQDELSRKNVIKNVISALTEGVIRILKIRVENCLVANERRDEIMTQSIQQQIRRTKNFFLIKNIINFYLHTFQEMLNEDCSFIHFIKEILLSSDKVCYNSLKFYCSQLSLKIDATINVTKSINFRDQLQHYIQMIDELLDGIPCSMSFSQEEQHLETERILSTIFEPCIQSIIIIASKFPSIDMTIYNLNCYQCLQQTIEKYNFTDSFTKNLRSKIDATSDVIADEQFRYIINSLSINSLYNAIDQNDFIKSNTPLSSLSGCDPIAIVTFLNLLDKFLQNPRQFAMKQLNDIYYPTIREKIWQFSLNAITMTYEKIHGHLIDPKNKYYDIVDRIKHCPEDVRKQLAILSE
;
A
#
# COMPACT_ATOMS: atom_id res chain seq x y z
N MET A 1 65.94 -35.25 1.24
CA MET A 1 64.50 -35.55 1.34
C MET A 1 63.65 -34.33 1.01
N SER A 2 63.71 -33.22 1.76
CA SER A 2 62.92 -31.99 1.47
C SER A 2 62.90 -31.55 0.00
N LYS A 3 64.04 -31.49 -0.71
CA LYS A 3 64.06 -31.10 -2.14
C LYS A 3 63.25 -32.04 -3.06
N TYR A 4 63.24 -33.34 -2.76
CA TYR A 4 62.49 -34.32 -3.57
C TYR A 4 61.00 -34.27 -3.25
N ASP A 5 60.66 -34.02 -1.98
CA ASP A 5 59.28 -33.82 -1.54
C ASP A 5 58.68 -32.56 -2.17
N ASP A 6 59.43 -31.46 -2.20
CA ASP A 6 59.01 -30.20 -2.84
C ASP A 6 58.78 -30.38 -4.34
N MET A 7 59.69 -31.09 -5.02
CA MET A 7 59.55 -31.39 -6.46
C MET A 7 58.38 -32.33 -6.76
N ALA A 8 58.10 -33.29 -5.88
CA ALA A 8 56.92 -34.16 -6.01
C ALA A 8 55.61 -33.38 -5.79
N ASN A 9 55.56 -32.52 -4.78
CA ASN A 9 54.41 -31.65 -4.50
C ASN A 9 54.13 -30.69 -5.66
N GLU A 10 55.18 -30.10 -6.25
CA GLU A 10 55.03 -29.22 -7.41
C GLU A 10 54.47 -29.97 -8.64
N LYS A 11 54.93 -31.19 -8.89
CA LYS A 11 54.38 -32.02 -9.98
C LYS A 11 52.92 -32.37 -9.75
N LEU A 12 52.56 -32.79 -8.53
CA LEU A 12 51.17 -33.11 -8.16
C LEU A 12 50.28 -31.87 -8.31
N TYR A 13 50.74 -30.73 -7.84
CA TYR A 13 50.04 -29.45 -7.97
C TYR A 13 49.81 -29.07 -9.44
N ARG A 14 50.85 -29.11 -10.29
CA ARG A 14 50.73 -28.79 -11.72
C ARG A 14 49.76 -29.72 -12.45
N TRP A 15 49.80 -31.02 -12.14
CA TRP A 15 48.84 -31.99 -12.67
C TRP A 15 47.40 -31.68 -12.23
N THR A 16 47.21 -31.37 -10.95
CA THR A 16 45.91 -31.03 -10.36
C THR A 16 45.33 -29.79 -11.05
N VAL A 17 46.10 -28.71 -11.17
CA VAL A 17 45.65 -27.47 -11.84
C VAL A 17 45.30 -27.69 -13.30
N ASN A 18 46.10 -28.48 -14.03
CA ASN A 18 45.80 -28.80 -15.43
C ASN A 18 44.45 -29.52 -15.59
N ILE A 19 44.12 -30.43 -14.68
CA ILE A 19 42.82 -31.11 -14.70
C ILE A 19 41.71 -30.14 -14.29
N LEU A 20 41.90 -29.32 -13.25
CA LEU A 20 40.91 -28.33 -12.81
C LEU A 20 40.51 -27.35 -13.93
N ARG A 21 41.42 -27.06 -14.87
CA ARG A 21 41.14 -26.26 -16.07
C ARG A 21 40.23 -26.92 -17.08
N THR A 22 40.14 -28.25 -17.07
CA THR A 22 39.28 -29.03 -17.96
C THR A 22 38.03 -29.58 -17.27
N VAL A 23 37.82 -29.28 -15.99
CA VAL A 23 36.70 -29.82 -15.22
C VAL A 23 35.35 -29.34 -15.76
N ASN A 24 34.59 -30.31 -16.26
CA ASN A 24 33.15 -30.27 -16.52
C ASN A 24 32.51 -31.50 -15.86
N VAL A 25 31.18 -31.47 -15.66
CA VAL A 25 30.47 -32.55 -14.94
C VAL A 25 30.69 -33.92 -15.57
N ASP A 26 30.61 -34.01 -16.90
CA ASP A 26 30.83 -35.26 -17.64
C ASP A 26 32.27 -35.80 -17.48
N PHE A 27 33.21 -34.94 -17.08
CA PHE A 27 34.63 -35.28 -16.92
C PHE A 27 35.03 -35.53 -15.45
N LEU A 28 34.20 -35.16 -14.47
CA LEU A 28 34.52 -35.34 -13.04
C LEU A 28 34.61 -36.81 -12.64
N GLU A 29 33.75 -37.66 -13.19
CA GLU A 29 33.74 -39.09 -12.91
C GLU A 29 34.99 -39.80 -13.44
N LEU A 30 35.57 -39.28 -14.54
CA LEU A 30 36.76 -39.84 -15.19
C LEU A 30 38.06 -39.57 -14.40
N HIS A 31 38.02 -38.63 -13.44
CA HIS A 31 39.19 -38.18 -12.69
C HIS A 31 39.09 -38.51 -11.20
N SER A 32 38.83 -39.77 -10.84
CA SER A 32 38.79 -40.22 -9.43
C SER A 32 40.06 -39.90 -8.63
N GLN A 33 41.22 -39.87 -9.30
CA GLN A 33 42.51 -39.50 -8.71
C GLN A 33 42.59 -38.03 -8.28
N LEU A 34 41.77 -37.15 -8.87
CA LEU A 34 41.71 -35.72 -8.54
C LEU A 34 41.25 -35.50 -7.09
N PHE A 35 40.28 -36.29 -6.62
CA PHE A 35 39.76 -36.19 -5.25
C PHE A 35 40.87 -36.46 -4.22
N ASN A 36 41.69 -37.47 -4.47
CA ASN A 36 42.81 -37.84 -3.59
C ASN A 36 43.94 -36.81 -3.65
N ALA A 37 44.23 -36.27 -4.84
CA ALA A 37 45.22 -35.22 -5.00
C ALA A 37 44.85 -33.94 -4.24
N LEU A 38 43.57 -33.53 -4.31
CA LEU A 38 43.06 -32.39 -3.56
C LEU A 38 43.05 -32.64 -2.05
N ALA A 39 42.70 -33.85 -1.61
CA ALA A 39 42.77 -34.24 -0.20
C ALA A 39 44.19 -34.16 0.35
N TYR A 40 45.18 -34.64 -0.41
CA TYR A 40 46.58 -34.54 -0.02
C TYR A 40 47.08 -33.09 -0.01
N LEU A 41 46.74 -32.30 -1.05
CA LEU A 41 47.14 -30.90 -1.16
C LEU A 41 46.49 -30.03 -0.08
N GLN A 42 45.35 -30.42 0.49
CA GLN A 42 44.69 -29.70 1.60
C GLN A 42 45.62 -29.45 2.78
N HIS A 43 46.50 -30.41 3.11
CA HIS A 43 47.51 -30.26 4.16
C HIS A 43 48.58 -29.21 3.86
N LYS A 44 48.64 -28.72 2.61
CA LYS A 44 49.55 -27.69 2.12
C LYS A 44 48.75 -26.45 1.73
N GLU A 45 48.39 -25.63 2.72
CA GLU A 45 47.43 -24.54 2.59
C GLU A 45 47.67 -23.61 1.38
N VAL A 46 48.92 -23.23 1.10
CA VAL A 46 49.26 -22.33 -0.02
C VAL A 46 48.95 -22.98 -1.38
N LEU A 47 49.31 -24.25 -1.57
CA LEU A 47 49.07 -24.96 -2.82
C LEU A 47 47.58 -25.25 -3.00
N PHE A 48 46.88 -25.62 -1.92
CA PHE A 48 45.44 -25.83 -1.95
C PHE A 48 44.69 -24.55 -2.31
N LYS A 49 45.08 -23.41 -1.71
CA LYS A 49 44.49 -22.11 -2.04
C LYS A 49 44.66 -21.79 -3.53
N HIS A 50 45.86 -21.97 -4.08
CA HIS A 50 46.08 -21.76 -5.52
C HIS A 50 45.25 -22.71 -6.39
N CYS A 51 45.05 -23.96 -5.99
CA CYS A 51 44.16 -24.88 -6.71
C CYS A 51 42.71 -24.37 -6.72
N MET A 52 42.22 -23.88 -5.58
CA MET A 52 40.88 -23.30 -5.47
C MET A 52 40.75 -22.00 -6.27
N ASP A 53 41.78 -21.16 -6.29
CA ASP A 53 41.82 -19.92 -7.08
C ASP A 53 41.74 -20.23 -8.59
N GLU A 54 42.53 -21.20 -9.08
CA GLU A 54 42.48 -21.65 -10.48
C GLU A 54 41.12 -22.25 -10.84
N TYR A 55 40.56 -23.12 -9.98
CA TYR A 55 39.21 -23.64 -10.16
C TYR A 55 38.18 -22.52 -10.25
N THR A 56 38.29 -21.52 -9.36
CA THR A 56 37.40 -20.36 -9.34
C THR A 56 37.47 -19.57 -10.64
N ILE A 57 38.67 -19.31 -11.17
CA ILE A 57 38.85 -18.56 -12.43
C ILE A 57 38.16 -19.28 -13.60
N VAL A 58 38.41 -20.58 -13.73
CA VAL A 58 37.88 -21.40 -14.83
C VAL A 58 36.36 -21.48 -14.75
N ARG A 59 35.81 -21.84 -13.58
CA ARG A 59 34.37 -21.95 -13.39
C ARG A 59 33.66 -20.60 -13.48
N ARG A 60 34.27 -19.51 -13.00
CA ARG A 60 33.70 -18.14 -13.14
C ARG A 60 33.51 -17.80 -14.61
N SER A 61 34.50 -18.08 -15.45
CA SER A 61 34.40 -17.88 -16.90
C SER A 61 33.28 -18.74 -17.51
N ALA A 62 33.21 -20.03 -17.15
CA ALA A 62 32.19 -20.95 -17.63
C ALA A 62 30.77 -20.52 -17.24
N VAL A 63 30.54 -20.15 -15.97
CA VAL A 63 29.25 -19.66 -15.46
C VAL A 63 28.84 -18.37 -16.17
N THR A 64 29.79 -17.44 -16.35
CA THR A 64 29.54 -16.16 -17.04
C THR A 64 29.16 -16.39 -18.50
N HIS A 65 29.88 -17.24 -19.22
CA HIS A 65 29.58 -17.59 -20.61
C HIS A 65 28.22 -18.29 -20.72
N SER A 66 27.96 -19.28 -19.85
CA SER A 66 26.70 -20.00 -19.80
C SER A 66 25.51 -19.07 -19.52
N PHE A 67 25.68 -18.07 -18.65
CA PHE A 67 24.65 -17.07 -18.41
C PHE A 67 24.39 -16.18 -19.64
N ILE A 68 25.45 -15.73 -20.34
CA ILE A 68 25.30 -14.96 -21.60
C ILE A 68 24.60 -15.80 -22.67
N GLU A 69 24.92 -17.08 -22.77
CA GLU A 69 24.29 -17.99 -23.72
C GLU A 69 22.80 -18.20 -23.41
N ALA A 70 22.46 -18.42 -22.15
CA ALA A 70 21.07 -18.52 -21.70
C ALA A 70 20.27 -17.23 -21.99
N LEU A 71 20.93 -16.06 -21.86
CA LEU A 71 20.32 -14.77 -22.18
C LEU A 71 20.06 -14.59 -23.68
N THR A 72 21.04 -14.92 -24.53
CA THR A 72 21.06 -14.54 -25.96
C THR A 72 20.58 -15.64 -26.90
N ARG A 73 20.85 -16.91 -26.60
CA ARG A 73 20.55 -18.06 -27.46
C ARG A 73 19.51 -19.00 -26.84
N GLY A 74 19.40 -19.00 -25.51
CA GLY A 74 18.58 -19.95 -24.76
C GLY A 74 19.39 -21.17 -24.35
N ARG A 75 18.71 -22.19 -23.81
CA ARG A 75 19.34 -23.42 -23.33
C ARG A 75 18.54 -24.64 -23.74
N SER A 76 19.21 -25.72 -24.12
CA SER A 76 18.58 -27.03 -24.28
C SER A 76 18.95 -27.90 -23.09
N SER A 77 17.95 -28.50 -22.43
CA SER A 77 18.17 -29.46 -21.35
C SER A 77 17.19 -30.62 -21.49
N ASN A 78 17.69 -31.86 -21.50
CA ASN A 78 16.88 -33.09 -21.54
C ASN A 78 15.73 -33.05 -22.58
N ASN A 79 16.04 -32.72 -23.83
CA ASN A 79 15.09 -32.56 -24.96
C ASN A 79 14.07 -31.42 -24.83
N THR A 80 14.14 -30.59 -23.79
CA THR A 80 13.36 -29.36 -23.64
C THR A 80 14.20 -28.15 -24.02
N HIS A 81 13.73 -27.38 -24.99
CA HIS A 81 14.40 -26.16 -25.44
C HIS A 81 13.78 -24.94 -24.75
N TYR A 82 14.56 -24.28 -23.92
CA TYR A 82 14.23 -22.98 -23.34
C TYR A 82 14.75 -21.89 -24.26
N GLN A 83 13.87 -21.00 -24.71
CA GLN A 83 14.24 -19.89 -25.56
C GLN A 83 15.14 -18.87 -24.83
N ALA A 84 15.83 -18.03 -25.61
CA ALA A 84 16.64 -16.92 -25.10
C ALA A 84 15.82 -16.01 -24.19
N MET A 85 16.35 -15.67 -23.02
CA MET A 85 15.65 -14.82 -22.05
C MET A 85 15.38 -13.42 -22.60
N GLU A 86 16.25 -12.90 -23.49
CA GLU A 86 16.10 -11.57 -24.10
C GLU A 86 14.81 -11.39 -24.90
N LEU A 87 14.18 -12.48 -25.36
CA LEU A 87 12.85 -12.44 -26.00
C LEU A 87 11.76 -11.92 -25.06
N TYR A 88 11.93 -12.11 -23.76
CA TYR A 88 10.99 -11.65 -22.73
C TYR A 88 11.31 -10.26 -22.20
N SER A 89 12.23 -9.51 -22.82
CA SER A 89 12.64 -8.16 -22.37
C SER A 89 11.50 -7.15 -22.25
N ASN A 90 10.37 -7.38 -22.94
CA ASN A 90 9.15 -6.56 -22.80
C ASN A 90 8.35 -6.89 -21.52
N ASP A 91 8.38 -8.13 -21.06
CA ASP A 91 7.80 -8.55 -19.78
C ASP A 91 8.89 -8.54 -18.70
N ILE A 92 9.15 -7.34 -18.19
CA ILE A 92 10.23 -7.07 -17.24
C ILE A 92 10.15 -7.94 -15.97
N VAL A 93 8.94 -8.27 -15.51
CA VAL A 93 8.72 -9.08 -14.31
C VAL A 93 9.18 -10.50 -14.55
N ARG A 94 8.78 -11.08 -15.69
CA ARG A 94 9.24 -12.42 -16.10
C ARG A 94 10.74 -12.43 -16.37
N TYR A 95 11.24 -11.45 -17.10
CA TYR A 95 12.65 -11.38 -17.49
C TYR A 95 13.59 -11.36 -16.28
N ILE A 96 13.32 -10.51 -15.28
CA ILE A 96 14.12 -10.45 -14.05
C ILE A 96 13.99 -11.73 -13.23
N ARG A 97 12.79 -12.30 -13.15
CA ARG A 97 12.54 -13.57 -12.45
C ARG A 97 13.34 -14.72 -13.06
N ASP A 98 13.33 -14.85 -14.39
CA ASP A 98 14.03 -15.90 -15.12
C ASP A 98 15.55 -15.75 -14.96
N MET A 99 16.08 -14.52 -15.01
CA MET A 99 17.51 -14.26 -14.76
C MET A 99 17.94 -14.67 -13.35
N LEU A 100 17.21 -14.25 -12.31
CA LEU A 100 17.56 -14.57 -10.92
C LEU A 100 17.37 -16.06 -10.61
N SER A 101 16.30 -16.68 -11.13
CA SER A 101 16.07 -18.12 -11.04
C SER A 101 17.21 -18.92 -11.66
N TYR A 102 17.65 -18.52 -12.86
CA TYR A 102 18.74 -19.19 -13.55
C TYR A 102 20.05 -19.11 -12.77
N LEU A 103 20.39 -17.92 -12.26
CA LEU A 103 21.59 -17.73 -11.46
C LEU A 103 21.54 -18.56 -10.17
N HIS A 104 20.40 -18.58 -9.48
CA HIS A 104 20.20 -19.43 -8.31
C HIS A 104 20.43 -20.91 -8.62
N GLN A 105 19.79 -21.44 -9.66
CA GLN A 105 19.99 -22.84 -10.09
C GLN A 105 21.45 -23.13 -10.43
N THR A 106 22.12 -22.20 -11.13
CA THR A 106 23.53 -22.35 -11.53
C THR A 106 24.45 -22.36 -10.32
N PHE A 107 24.22 -21.50 -9.33
CA PHE A 107 25.05 -21.46 -8.12
C PHE A 107 24.84 -22.67 -7.22
N VAL A 108 23.61 -23.19 -7.12
CA VAL A 108 23.33 -24.47 -6.45
C VAL A 108 24.11 -25.59 -7.12
N PHE A 109 24.08 -25.66 -8.45
CA PHE A 109 24.81 -26.65 -9.23
C PHE A 109 26.33 -26.56 -9.03
N GLU A 110 26.93 -25.37 -9.10
CA GLU A 110 28.37 -25.18 -8.86
C GLU A 110 28.77 -25.56 -7.42
N ARG A 111 27.91 -25.28 -6.44
CA ARG A 111 28.14 -25.68 -5.05
C ARG A 111 28.16 -27.19 -4.91
N ASP A 112 27.22 -27.89 -5.53
CA ASP A 112 27.12 -29.35 -5.43
C ASP A 112 28.23 -30.04 -6.24
N MET A 113 28.65 -29.45 -7.36
CA MET A 113 29.86 -29.85 -8.10
C MET A 113 31.11 -29.71 -7.23
N LEU A 114 31.30 -28.57 -6.58
CA LEU A 114 32.45 -28.31 -5.70
C LEU A 114 32.46 -29.26 -4.48
N ARG A 115 31.29 -29.53 -3.90
CA ARG A 115 31.15 -30.54 -2.82
C ARG A 115 31.57 -31.92 -3.28
N THR A 116 31.18 -32.31 -4.48
CA THR A 116 31.58 -33.59 -5.08
C THR A 116 33.09 -33.65 -5.31
N LEU A 117 33.68 -32.55 -5.77
CA LEU A 117 35.13 -32.42 -5.97
C LEU A 117 35.91 -32.53 -4.66
N LEU A 118 35.39 -31.97 -3.58
CA LEU A 118 36.03 -31.94 -2.26
C LEU A 118 35.56 -33.07 -1.33
N LYS A 119 34.89 -34.10 -1.85
CA LYS A 119 34.31 -35.17 -1.02
C LYS A 119 35.34 -35.96 -0.19
N SER A 120 36.58 -36.07 -0.69
CA SER A 120 37.67 -36.81 -0.03
C SER A 120 38.54 -35.93 0.87
N CYS A 121 38.31 -34.61 0.87
CA CYS A 121 38.96 -33.66 1.76
C CYS A 121 38.38 -33.72 3.18
N ASN A 122 39.13 -33.24 4.17
CA ASN A 122 38.68 -33.11 5.54
C ASN A 122 37.59 -32.04 5.65
N GLN A 123 36.35 -32.47 5.92
CA GLN A 123 35.17 -31.60 5.96
C GLN A 123 35.20 -30.59 7.11
N ASP A 124 35.81 -30.93 8.25
CA ASP A 124 35.87 -30.03 9.41
C ASP A 124 36.72 -28.79 9.13
N GLU A 125 37.79 -28.95 8.36
CA GLU A 125 38.63 -27.84 7.93
C GLU A 125 37.96 -26.99 6.86
N LEU A 126 37.26 -27.63 5.91
CA LEU A 126 36.53 -26.91 4.86
C LEU A 126 35.41 -26.04 5.43
N SER A 127 34.67 -26.56 6.42
CA SER A 127 33.65 -25.82 7.15
C SER A 127 34.25 -24.70 7.99
N ARG A 128 35.33 -24.96 8.75
CA ARG A 128 36.01 -23.92 9.55
C ARG A 128 36.50 -22.74 8.70
N LYS A 129 36.96 -23.01 7.47
CA LYS A 129 37.47 -21.99 6.55
C LYS A 129 36.41 -21.46 5.57
N ASN A 130 35.17 -21.96 5.63
CA ASN A 130 34.08 -21.65 4.69
C ASN A 130 34.51 -21.73 3.21
N VAL A 131 35.36 -22.70 2.84
CA VAL A 131 36.00 -22.76 1.51
C VAL A 131 34.95 -22.79 0.39
N ILE A 132 33.91 -23.61 0.55
CA ILE A 132 32.83 -23.73 -0.44
C ILE A 132 32.15 -22.39 -0.65
N LYS A 133 31.73 -21.72 0.43
CA LYS A 133 31.07 -20.41 0.32
C LYS A 133 31.99 -19.36 -0.30
N ASN A 134 33.27 -19.33 0.07
CA ASN A 134 34.26 -18.41 -0.50
C ASN A 134 34.39 -18.58 -2.01
N VAL A 135 34.52 -19.83 -2.48
CA VAL A 135 34.62 -20.13 -3.92
C VAL A 135 33.33 -19.72 -4.64
N ILE A 136 32.15 -20.13 -4.16
CA ILE A 136 30.88 -19.77 -4.82
C ILE A 136 30.68 -18.25 -4.84
N SER A 137 30.97 -17.54 -3.74
CA SER A 137 30.97 -16.08 -3.69
C SER A 137 31.90 -15.47 -4.75
N ALA A 138 33.10 -16.01 -4.92
CA ALA A 138 34.01 -15.54 -5.95
C ALA A 138 33.52 -15.88 -7.37
N LEU A 139 32.78 -16.97 -7.61
CA LEU A 139 32.19 -17.25 -8.92
C LEU A 139 31.15 -16.20 -9.34
N THR A 140 30.38 -15.70 -8.37
CA THR A 140 29.28 -14.76 -8.65
C THR A 140 29.74 -13.41 -9.21
N GLU A 141 31.00 -13.02 -9.03
CA GLU A 141 31.54 -11.73 -9.52
C GLU A 141 31.41 -11.57 -11.04
N GLY A 142 31.56 -12.66 -11.80
CA GLY A 142 31.53 -12.61 -13.26
C GLY A 142 30.18 -12.20 -13.84
N VAL A 143 29.08 -12.43 -13.11
CA VAL A 143 27.72 -12.15 -13.59
C VAL A 143 27.18 -10.78 -13.14
N ILE A 144 27.80 -10.13 -12.14
CA ILE A 144 27.31 -8.89 -11.53
C ILE A 144 27.06 -7.81 -12.59
N ARG A 145 28.07 -7.50 -13.40
CA ARG A 145 27.98 -6.42 -14.41
C ARG A 145 26.89 -6.70 -15.46
N ILE A 146 26.76 -7.95 -15.86
CA ILE A 146 25.81 -8.41 -16.89
C ILE A 146 24.38 -8.26 -16.39
N LEU A 147 24.13 -8.68 -15.14
CA LEU A 147 22.84 -8.54 -14.48
C LEU A 147 22.53 -7.07 -14.20
N LYS A 148 23.51 -6.29 -13.73
CA LYS A 148 23.36 -4.85 -13.44
C LYS A 148 22.82 -4.08 -14.62
N ILE A 149 23.49 -4.17 -15.77
CA ILE A 149 23.11 -3.46 -16.99
C ILE A 149 21.69 -3.83 -17.42
N ARG A 150 21.32 -5.11 -17.35
CA ARG A 150 19.98 -5.58 -17.76
C ARG A 150 18.88 -5.11 -16.82
N VAL A 151 19.09 -5.19 -15.51
CA VAL A 151 18.11 -4.73 -14.52
C VAL A 151 17.97 -3.21 -14.57
N GLU A 152 19.08 -2.47 -14.63
CA GLU A 152 19.05 -1.00 -14.79
C GLU A 152 18.33 -0.60 -16.08
N ASN A 153 18.58 -1.29 -17.20
CA ASN A 153 17.84 -1.05 -18.43
C ASN A 153 16.35 -1.33 -18.28
N CYS A 154 15.93 -2.34 -17.50
CA CYS A 154 14.50 -2.59 -17.25
C CYS A 154 13.87 -1.47 -16.39
N LEU A 155 14.63 -0.91 -15.46
CA LEU A 155 14.18 0.17 -14.60
C LEU A 155 14.14 1.53 -15.33
N VAL A 156 15.08 1.79 -16.24
CA VAL A 156 15.25 3.08 -16.95
C VAL A 156 14.64 3.11 -18.35
N ALA A 157 14.77 2.06 -19.17
CA ALA A 157 14.43 2.11 -20.60
C ALA A 157 12.94 2.33 -20.88
N ASN A 158 12.07 2.08 -19.89
CA ASN A 158 10.66 2.38 -19.98
C ASN A 158 10.35 3.89 -19.88
N GLU A 159 11.34 4.75 -19.61
CA GLU A 159 11.17 6.20 -19.77
C GLU A 159 11.09 6.61 -21.24
N ARG A 160 11.83 5.95 -22.15
CA ARG A 160 12.08 6.47 -23.51
C ARG A 160 11.23 5.88 -24.62
N ARG A 161 10.62 4.69 -24.44
CA ARG A 161 9.83 4.04 -25.51
C ARG A 161 8.34 4.32 -25.45
N ASP A 162 7.83 4.73 -24.29
CA ASP A 162 6.41 5.04 -24.08
C ASP A 162 6.07 6.53 -24.33
N GLU A 163 7.05 7.35 -24.73
CA GLU A 163 6.83 8.77 -25.05
C GLU A 163 5.92 8.98 -26.27
N ILE A 164 5.68 7.96 -27.09
CA ILE A 164 5.03 8.13 -28.41
C ILE A 164 3.61 7.54 -28.49
N MET A 165 3.14 6.71 -27.54
CA MET A 165 1.81 6.09 -27.69
C MET A 165 1.02 6.02 -26.37
N THR A 166 0.28 7.10 -26.12
CA THR A 166 -0.90 7.21 -25.24
C THR A 166 -0.71 7.01 -23.73
N GLN A 167 -0.82 8.14 -23.04
CA GLN A 167 -0.94 8.37 -21.60
C GLN A 167 -2.19 7.72 -20.95
N SER A 168 -2.39 6.41 -21.10
CA SER A 168 -3.52 5.71 -20.48
C SER A 168 -3.22 5.41 -19.00
N ILE A 169 -4.14 5.77 -18.11
CA ILE A 169 -4.03 5.57 -16.66
C ILE A 169 -3.79 4.08 -16.34
N GLN A 170 -4.41 3.18 -17.10
CA GLN A 170 -4.27 1.73 -16.94
C GLN A 170 -2.85 1.21 -17.21
N GLN A 171 -2.12 1.77 -18.18
CA GLN A 171 -0.73 1.38 -18.42
C GLN A 171 0.18 1.81 -17.28
N GLN A 172 -0.08 2.98 -16.67
CA GLN A 172 0.68 3.43 -15.51
C GLN A 172 0.45 2.55 -14.28
N ILE A 173 -0.80 2.13 -14.04
CA ILE A 173 -1.12 1.16 -12.98
C ILE A 173 -0.31 -0.12 -13.16
N ARG A 174 -0.37 -0.72 -14.36
CA ARG A 174 0.39 -1.93 -14.70
C ARG A 174 1.90 -1.73 -14.51
N ARG A 175 2.42 -0.56 -14.88
CA ARG A 175 3.84 -0.23 -14.74
C ARG A 175 4.27 -0.15 -13.28
N THR A 176 3.54 0.57 -12.44
CA THR A 176 3.81 0.66 -10.99
C THR A 176 3.70 -0.71 -10.33
N LYS A 177 2.68 -1.50 -10.68
CA LYS A 177 2.56 -2.90 -10.24
C LYS A 177 3.77 -3.74 -10.64
N ASN A 178 4.25 -3.62 -11.87
CA ASN A 178 5.42 -4.37 -12.32
C ASN A 178 6.68 -4.00 -11.52
N PHE A 179 6.90 -2.72 -11.22
CA PHE A 179 8.03 -2.30 -10.37
C PHE A 179 7.91 -2.84 -8.93
N PHE A 180 6.70 -2.88 -8.38
CA PHE A 180 6.44 -3.48 -7.07
C PHE A 180 6.74 -4.99 -7.08
N LEU A 181 6.28 -5.71 -8.10
CA LEU A 181 6.59 -7.13 -8.27
C LEU A 181 8.09 -7.39 -8.43
N ILE A 182 8.80 -6.56 -9.20
CA ILE A 182 10.25 -6.65 -9.37
C ILE A 182 10.96 -6.48 -8.04
N LYS A 183 10.59 -5.47 -7.25
CA LYS A 183 11.12 -5.27 -5.89
C LYS A 183 10.95 -6.54 -5.05
N ASN A 184 9.75 -7.14 -5.03
CA ASN A 184 9.47 -8.32 -4.23
C ASN A 184 10.25 -9.55 -4.70
N ILE A 185 10.39 -9.74 -6.02
CA ILE A 185 11.21 -10.81 -6.60
C ILE A 185 12.67 -10.66 -6.18
N ILE A 186 13.23 -9.44 -6.29
CA ILE A 186 14.61 -9.18 -5.88
C ILE A 186 14.79 -9.44 -4.38
N ASN A 187 13.82 -9.02 -3.54
CA ASN A 187 13.88 -9.26 -2.11
C ASN A 187 13.85 -10.77 -1.77
N PHE A 188 12.97 -11.53 -2.41
CA PHE A 188 12.94 -12.99 -2.27
C PHE A 188 14.27 -13.65 -2.62
N TYR A 189 14.85 -13.29 -3.77
CA TYR A 189 16.13 -13.83 -4.17
C TYR A 189 17.30 -13.34 -3.31
N LEU A 190 17.23 -12.13 -2.73
CA LEU A 190 18.21 -11.66 -1.76
C LEU A 190 18.30 -12.61 -0.56
N HIS A 191 17.17 -12.96 0.05
CA HIS A 191 17.14 -13.93 1.15
C HIS A 191 17.66 -15.31 0.71
N THR A 192 17.23 -15.77 -0.46
CA THR A 192 17.68 -17.06 -1.03
C THR A 192 19.21 -17.08 -1.23
N PHE A 193 19.80 -16.00 -1.72
CA PHE A 193 21.25 -15.91 -1.92
C PHE A 193 22.04 -15.73 -0.61
N GLN A 194 21.46 -15.07 0.41
CA GLN A 194 22.08 -14.92 1.73
C GLN A 194 22.30 -16.26 2.44
N GLU A 195 21.39 -17.22 2.28
CA GLU A 195 21.58 -18.58 2.84
C GLU A 195 22.78 -19.31 2.19
N MET A 196 23.00 -19.04 0.91
CA MET A 196 23.96 -19.77 0.06
C MET A 196 25.37 -19.21 0.09
N LEU A 197 25.50 -17.88 0.15
CA LEU A 197 26.75 -17.15 0.00
C LEU A 197 27.30 -16.66 1.35
N ASN A 198 28.47 -16.01 1.32
CA ASN A 198 28.98 -15.25 2.46
C ASN A 198 28.29 -13.88 2.56
N GLU A 199 28.08 -13.39 3.79
CA GLU A 199 27.40 -12.11 4.06
C GLU A 199 28.08 -10.91 3.38
N ASP A 200 29.42 -10.88 3.37
CA ASP A 200 30.25 -9.80 2.79
C ASP A 200 30.52 -9.98 1.29
N CYS A 201 29.79 -10.88 0.61
CA CYS A 201 30.00 -11.12 -0.81
C CYS A 201 29.55 -9.91 -1.65
N SER A 202 30.41 -9.50 -2.60
CA SER A 202 30.12 -8.44 -3.58
C SER A 202 28.76 -8.61 -4.29
N PHE A 203 28.34 -9.86 -4.55
CA PHE A 203 27.04 -10.15 -5.16
C PHE A 203 25.86 -9.85 -4.24
N ILE A 204 25.96 -10.14 -2.93
CA ILE A 204 24.89 -9.78 -1.97
C ILE A 204 24.77 -8.27 -1.86
N HIS A 205 25.90 -7.55 -1.73
CA HIS A 205 25.90 -6.09 -1.73
C HIS A 205 25.26 -5.52 -3.00
N PHE A 206 25.60 -6.09 -4.15
CA PHE A 206 25.00 -5.73 -5.42
C PHE A 206 23.48 -5.98 -5.48
N ILE A 207 22.97 -7.12 -5.01
CA ILE A 207 21.53 -7.38 -4.97
C ILE A 207 20.83 -6.39 -4.02
N LYS A 208 21.44 -6.06 -2.87
CA LYS A 208 20.95 -5.00 -1.96
C LYS A 208 20.90 -3.63 -2.65
N GLU A 209 21.92 -3.27 -3.43
CA GLU A 209 21.93 -2.03 -4.23
C GLU A 209 20.79 -1.99 -5.25
N ILE A 210 20.59 -3.09 -6.00
CA ILE A 210 19.48 -3.19 -6.95
C ILE A 210 18.13 -3.12 -6.23
N LEU A 211 17.98 -3.78 -5.08
CA LEU A 211 16.75 -3.72 -4.30
C LEU A 211 16.41 -2.28 -3.88
N LEU A 212 17.41 -1.54 -3.39
CA LEU A 212 17.26 -0.12 -3.04
C LEU A 212 16.90 0.74 -4.26
N SER A 213 17.51 0.47 -5.41
CA SER A 213 17.19 1.17 -6.67
C SER A 213 15.76 0.87 -7.13
N SER A 214 15.36 -0.41 -7.10
CA SER A 214 14.01 -0.85 -7.45
C SER A 214 12.96 -0.27 -6.51
N ASP A 215 13.26 -0.16 -5.21
CA ASP A 215 12.39 0.47 -4.22
C ASP A 215 12.16 1.95 -4.57
N LYS A 216 13.24 2.69 -4.84
CA LYS A 216 13.15 4.10 -5.27
C LYS A 216 12.33 4.27 -6.53
N VAL A 217 12.57 3.46 -7.57
CA VAL A 217 11.83 3.54 -8.84
C VAL A 217 10.35 3.21 -8.64
N CYS A 218 10.03 2.19 -7.84
CA CYS A 218 8.66 1.81 -7.52
C CYS A 218 7.91 2.97 -6.84
N TYR A 219 8.44 3.53 -5.75
CA TYR A 219 7.78 4.60 -5.02
C TYR A 219 7.76 5.93 -5.80
N ASN A 220 8.78 6.22 -6.61
CA ASN A 220 8.74 7.38 -7.50
C ASN A 220 7.66 7.23 -8.57
N SER A 221 7.48 6.02 -9.13
CA SER A 221 6.40 5.75 -10.07
C SER A 221 5.02 5.89 -9.42
N LEU A 222 4.86 5.43 -8.18
CA LEU A 222 3.63 5.57 -7.41
C LEU A 222 3.30 7.04 -7.14
N LYS A 223 4.28 7.82 -6.69
CA LYS A 223 4.13 9.26 -6.46
C LYS A 223 3.78 10.01 -7.75
N PHE A 224 4.47 9.69 -8.84
CA PHE A 224 4.19 10.27 -10.16
C PHE A 224 2.79 9.91 -10.65
N TYR A 225 2.35 8.67 -10.46
CA TYR A 225 0.99 8.25 -10.79
C TYR A 225 -0.05 9.06 -9.99
N CYS A 226 0.14 9.19 -8.68
CA CYS A 226 -0.79 9.93 -7.82
C CYS A 226 -0.83 11.43 -8.17
N SER A 227 0.30 12.05 -8.53
CA SER A 227 0.33 13.44 -8.95
C SER A 227 -0.35 13.65 -10.31
N GLN A 228 -0.16 12.73 -11.26
CA GLN A 228 -0.84 12.76 -12.56
C GLN A 228 -2.35 12.59 -12.43
N LEU A 229 -2.82 11.74 -11.53
CA LEU A 229 -4.25 11.63 -11.22
C LEU A 229 -4.79 12.96 -10.69
N SER A 230 -4.13 13.56 -9.70
CA SER A 230 -4.56 14.85 -9.14
C SER A 230 -4.68 15.94 -10.22
N LEU A 231 -3.70 16.05 -11.12
CA LEU A 231 -3.70 17.04 -12.21
C LEU A 231 -4.82 16.82 -13.24
N LYS A 232 -5.11 15.55 -13.59
CA LYS A 232 -6.21 15.23 -14.51
C LYS A 232 -7.56 15.55 -13.89
N ILE A 233 -7.71 15.26 -12.60
CA ILE A 233 -8.92 15.55 -11.85
C ILE A 233 -9.19 17.06 -11.88
N ASP A 234 -8.19 17.90 -11.59
CA ASP A 234 -8.28 19.36 -11.69
C ASP A 234 -8.74 19.85 -13.09
N ALA A 235 -8.29 19.19 -14.16
CA ALA A 235 -8.70 19.52 -15.52
C ALA A 235 -10.16 19.11 -15.83
N THR A 236 -10.60 17.92 -15.39
CA THR A 236 -11.96 17.39 -15.67
C THR A 236 -13.08 18.14 -14.94
N ILE A 237 -12.80 18.64 -13.74
CA ILE A 237 -13.74 19.42 -12.92
C ILE A 237 -14.15 20.71 -13.64
N ASN A 238 -13.26 21.33 -14.41
CA ASN A 238 -13.56 22.57 -15.14
C ASN A 238 -14.56 22.37 -16.29
N VAL A 239 -14.86 21.11 -16.67
CA VAL A 239 -15.64 20.77 -17.87
C VAL A 239 -17.03 20.22 -17.54
N THR A 240 -17.25 19.60 -16.37
CA THR A 240 -18.49 18.87 -16.06
C THR A 240 -19.16 19.34 -14.76
N LYS A 241 -20.50 19.51 -14.79
CA LYS A 241 -21.31 19.98 -13.64
C LYS A 241 -21.75 18.87 -12.68
N SER A 242 -21.58 17.59 -13.04
CA SER A 242 -21.96 16.43 -12.23
C SER A 242 -20.76 15.51 -12.03
N ILE A 243 -20.10 15.61 -10.89
CA ILE A 243 -18.90 14.83 -10.57
C ILE A 243 -19.33 13.64 -9.72
N ASN A 244 -19.22 12.43 -10.28
CA ASN A 244 -19.46 11.20 -9.55
C ASN A 244 -18.23 10.84 -8.73
N PHE A 245 -18.36 10.77 -7.40
CA PHE A 245 -17.25 10.48 -6.48
C PHE A 245 -16.60 9.12 -6.73
N ARG A 246 -17.35 8.13 -7.23
CA ARG A 246 -16.81 6.77 -7.48
C ARG A 246 -15.81 6.77 -8.63
N ASP A 247 -16.11 7.49 -9.70
CA ASP A 247 -15.25 7.54 -10.89
C ASP A 247 -13.92 8.24 -10.57
N GLN A 248 -13.96 9.24 -9.67
CA GLN A 248 -12.77 9.94 -9.18
C GLN A 248 -11.86 9.04 -8.34
N LEU A 249 -12.46 8.21 -7.46
CA LEU A 249 -11.71 7.33 -6.56
C LEU A 249 -11.31 6.00 -7.19
N GLN A 250 -11.96 5.59 -8.29
CA GLN A 250 -11.77 4.27 -8.91
C GLN A 250 -10.30 3.97 -9.20
N HIS A 251 -9.55 4.96 -9.68
CA HIS A 251 -8.14 4.80 -10.02
C HIS A 251 -7.23 4.66 -8.79
N TYR A 252 -7.51 5.41 -7.71
CA TYR A 252 -6.81 5.24 -6.44
C TYR A 252 -7.13 3.87 -5.81
N ILE A 253 -8.40 3.47 -5.81
CA ILE A 253 -8.85 2.17 -5.29
C ILE A 253 -8.21 1.02 -6.07
N GLN A 254 -8.22 1.07 -7.41
CA GLN A 254 -7.60 0.03 -8.22
C GLN A 254 -6.09 -0.10 -7.93
N MET A 255 -5.38 1.02 -7.72
CA MET A 255 -3.96 0.98 -7.35
C MET A 255 -3.74 0.37 -5.97
N ILE A 256 -4.59 0.71 -4.99
CA ILE A 256 -4.53 0.13 -3.65
C ILE A 256 -4.74 -1.38 -3.73
N ASP A 257 -5.78 -1.83 -4.44
CA ASP A 257 -6.08 -3.26 -4.58
C ASP A 257 -4.92 -4.01 -5.26
N GLU A 258 -4.40 -3.48 -6.38
CA GLU A 258 -3.33 -4.12 -7.14
C GLU A 258 -2.01 -4.26 -6.37
N LEU A 259 -1.69 -3.33 -5.46
CA LEU A 259 -0.47 -3.36 -4.66
C LEU A 259 -0.63 -4.16 -3.36
N LEU A 260 -1.74 -3.96 -2.63
CA LEU A 260 -1.97 -4.63 -1.36
C LEU A 260 -2.24 -6.12 -1.55
N ASP A 261 -2.94 -6.54 -2.62
CA ASP A 261 -3.10 -7.97 -2.96
C ASP A 261 -1.75 -8.67 -3.21
N GLY A 262 -0.73 -7.91 -3.63
CA GLY A 262 0.61 -8.42 -3.90
C GLY A 262 1.47 -8.66 -2.66
N ILE A 263 1.13 -8.06 -1.50
CA ILE A 263 1.93 -8.17 -0.27
C ILE A 263 1.89 -9.59 0.31
N PRO A 264 0.71 -10.22 0.55
CA PRO A 264 0.64 -11.57 1.12
C PRO A 264 1.27 -12.63 0.22
N CYS A 265 1.24 -12.42 -1.10
CA CYS A 265 1.81 -13.34 -2.09
C CYS A 265 3.35 -13.34 -2.09
N SER A 266 3.98 -12.38 -1.41
CA SER A 266 5.43 -12.23 -1.39
C SER A 266 6.00 -13.01 -0.21
N MET A 267 6.41 -14.26 -0.49
CA MET A 267 6.94 -15.26 0.47
C MET A 267 8.13 -14.80 1.33
N SER A 268 8.70 -13.63 1.04
CA SER A 268 9.87 -13.06 1.73
C SER A 268 9.53 -12.25 2.98
N PHE A 269 8.32 -11.72 3.11
CA PHE A 269 8.06 -10.72 4.16
C PHE A 269 7.67 -11.36 5.50
N SER A 270 8.30 -10.88 6.57
CA SER A 270 7.81 -11.09 7.94
C SER A 270 6.52 -10.30 8.18
N GLN A 271 5.76 -10.63 9.23
CA GLN A 271 4.54 -9.87 9.58
C GLN A 271 4.82 -8.38 9.83
N GLU A 272 5.98 -8.06 10.41
CA GLU A 272 6.40 -6.68 10.66
C GLU A 272 6.74 -5.94 9.35
N GLU A 273 7.41 -6.61 8.41
CA GLU A 273 7.72 -6.03 7.11
C GLU A 273 6.46 -5.82 6.27
N GLN A 274 5.48 -6.75 6.34
CA GLN A 274 4.18 -6.59 5.70
C GLN A 274 3.43 -5.36 6.25
N HIS A 275 3.46 -5.15 7.57
CA HIS A 275 2.87 -3.97 8.20
C HIS A 275 3.54 -2.68 7.69
N LEU A 276 4.88 -2.61 7.72
CA LEU A 276 5.62 -1.43 7.28
C LEU A 276 5.41 -1.12 5.80
N GLU A 277 5.39 -2.12 4.92
CA GLU A 277 5.13 -1.91 3.50
C GLU A 277 3.68 -1.46 3.24
N THR A 278 2.71 -2.03 3.96
CA THR A 278 1.30 -1.59 3.89
C THR A 278 1.18 -0.13 4.29
N GLU A 279 1.80 0.27 5.40
CA GLU A 279 1.79 1.65 5.88
C GLU A 279 2.47 2.61 4.90
N ARG A 280 3.61 2.22 4.31
CA ARG A 280 4.32 3.03 3.30
C ARG A 280 3.52 3.22 2.01
N ILE A 281 2.87 2.17 1.51
CA ILE A 281 2.04 2.24 0.29
C ILE A 281 0.83 3.13 0.55
N LEU A 282 0.09 2.86 1.64
CA LEU A 282 -1.10 3.63 1.99
C LEU A 282 -0.75 5.09 2.25
N SER A 283 0.26 5.41 3.04
CA SER A 283 0.66 6.82 3.27
C SER A 283 1.01 7.56 1.97
N THR A 284 1.65 6.88 1.01
CA THR A 284 2.00 7.49 -0.29
C THR A 284 0.77 7.76 -1.16
N ILE A 285 -0.28 6.93 -1.09
CA ILE A 285 -1.51 7.07 -1.89
C ILE A 285 -2.54 7.97 -1.21
N PHE A 286 -2.69 7.85 0.12
CA PHE A 286 -3.73 8.51 0.90
C PHE A 286 -3.57 10.01 0.93
N GLU A 287 -2.35 10.51 1.11
CA GLU A 287 -2.07 11.94 1.15
C GLU A 287 -2.53 12.66 -0.13
N PRO A 288 -2.08 12.27 -1.35
CA PRO A 288 -2.55 12.90 -2.58
C PRO A 288 -4.03 12.63 -2.86
N CYS A 289 -4.55 11.46 -2.48
CA CYS A 289 -5.98 11.14 -2.63
C CYS A 289 -6.85 12.09 -1.80
N ILE A 290 -6.55 12.28 -0.51
CA ILE A 290 -7.28 13.21 0.37
C ILE A 290 -7.15 14.64 -0.13
N GLN A 291 -5.97 15.07 -0.56
CA GLN A 291 -5.78 16.40 -1.15
C GLN A 291 -6.66 16.59 -2.39
N SER A 292 -6.72 15.58 -3.28
CA SER A 292 -7.58 15.63 -4.46
C SER A 292 -9.07 15.72 -4.07
N ILE A 293 -9.52 14.97 -3.07
CA ILE A 293 -10.89 15.02 -2.55
C ILE A 293 -11.21 16.44 -2.05
N ILE A 294 -10.32 17.05 -1.25
CA ILE A 294 -10.53 18.40 -0.72
C ILE A 294 -10.59 19.45 -1.83
N ILE A 295 -9.71 19.37 -2.83
CA ILE A 295 -9.69 20.31 -3.95
C ILE A 295 -11.00 20.23 -4.75
N ILE A 296 -11.48 19.02 -5.05
CA ILE A 296 -12.77 18.80 -5.70
C ILE A 296 -13.91 19.36 -4.84
N ALA A 297 -13.91 19.00 -3.55
CA ALA A 297 -14.95 19.38 -2.62
C ALA A 297 -15.08 20.91 -2.48
N SER A 298 -13.96 21.65 -2.54
CA SER A 298 -13.91 23.11 -2.44
C SER A 298 -14.70 23.85 -3.54
N LYS A 299 -15.08 23.16 -4.62
CA LYS A 299 -15.88 23.74 -5.72
C LYS A 299 -17.39 23.67 -5.46
N PHE A 300 -17.83 22.91 -4.48
CA PHE A 300 -19.23 22.76 -4.11
C PHE A 300 -19.65 23.77 -3.02
N PRO A 301 -20.95 24.08 -2.92
CA PRO A 301 -21.53 24.78 -1.76
C PRO A 301 -21.24 24.05 -0.44
N SER A 302 -21.26 24.77 0.68
CA SER A 302 -20.86 24.26 2.03
C SER A 302 -21.39 22.85 2.36
N ILE A 303 -22.70 22.62 2.23
CA ILE A 303 -23.34 21.35 2.56
C ILE A 303 -23.03 20.25 1.53
N ASP A 304 -22.97 20.61 0.25
CA ASP A 304 -22.68 19.66 -0.82
C ASP A 304 -21.21 19.20 -0.76
N MET A 305 -20.31 20.11 -0.35
CA MET A 305 -18.90 19.84 -0.06
C MET A 305 -18.75 18.81 1.07
N THR A 306 -19.47 18.98 2.18
CA THR A 306 -19.39 18.06 3.33
C THR A 306 -19.95 16.69 2.99
N ILE A 307 -21.05 16.61 2.23
CA ILE A 307 -21.63 15.35 1.75
C ILE A 307 -20.70 14.63 0.75
N TYR A 308 -20.08 15.37 -0.17
CA TYR A 308 -19.11 14.80 -1.10
C TYR A 308 -17.92 14.17 -0.36
N ASN A 309 -17.35 14.90 0.60
CA ASN A 309 -16.27 14.41 1.46
C ASN A 309 -16.67 13.15 2.23
N LEU A 310 -17.86 13.15 2.85
CA LEU A 310 -18.39 12.01 3.59
C LEU A 310 -18.48 10.74 2.71
N ASN A 311 -19.06 10.88 1.51
CA ASN A 311 -19.18 9.77 0.56
C ASN A 311 -17.81 9.23 0.12
N CYS A 312 -16.83 10.11 -0.09
CA CYS A 312 -15.47 9.73 -0.47
C CYS A 312 -14.74 8.98 0.66
N TYR A 313 -14.76 9.53 1.88
CA TYR A 313 -14.08 8.91 3.03
C TYR A 313 -14.66 7.54 3.36
N GLN A 314 -15.99 7.39 3.31
CA GLN A 314 -16.64 6.11 3.55
C GLN A 314 -16.28 5.07 2.47
N CYS A 315 -16.17 5.49 1.21
CA CYS A 315 -15.73 4.62 0.11
C CYS A 315 -14.30 4.11 0.32
N LEU A 316 -13.38 5.01 0.71
CA LEU A 316 -12.01 4.64 1.02
C LEU A 316 -11.94 3.71 2.24
N GLN A 317 -12.72 3.98 3.29
CA GLN A 317 -12.75 3.13 4.48
C GLN A 317 -13.14 1.68 4.14
N GLN A 318 -14.26 1.49 3.41
CA GLN A 318 -14.72 0.16 2.99
C GLN A 318 -13.73 -0.57 2.07
N THR A 319 -12.91 0.18 1.32
CA THR A 319 -11.88 -0.41 0.46
C THR A 319 -10.75 -0.99 1.29
N ILE A 320 -10.24 -0.22 2.25
CA ILE A 320 -9.08 -0.59 3.05
C ILE A 320 -9.41 -1.64 4.13
N GLU A 321 -10.64 -1.63 4.68
CA GLU A 321 -11.07 -2.56 5.74
C GLU A 321 -10.94 -4.05 5.37
N LYS A 322 -10.80 -4.35 4.07
CA LYS A 322 -10.56 -5.71 3.56
C LYS A 322 -9.13 -6.21 3.79
N TYR A 323 -8.19 -5.30 4.05
CA TYR A 323 -6.76 -5.57 4.13
C TYR A 323 -6.25 -5.56 5.57
N ASN A 324 -5.30 -6.44 5.85
CA ASN A 324 -4.63 -6.51 7.15
C ASN A 324 -3.72 -5.30 7.39
N PHE A 325 -3.47 -4.96 8.65
CA PHE A 325 -2.54 -3.90 9.07
C PHE A 325 -2.96 -2.48 8.65
N THR A 326 -4.27 -2.24 8.58
CA THR A 326 -4.83 -0.96 8.13
C THR A 326 -5.55 -0.16 9.21
N ASP A 327 -5.50 -0.63 10.46
CA ASP A 327 -6.26 -0.08 11.59
C ASP A 327 -6.01 1.41 11.84
N SER A 328 -4.77 1.88 11.64
CA SER A 328 -4.41 3.29 11.81
C SER A 328 -5.13 4.19 10.80
N PHE A 329 -5.14 3.79 9.53
CA PHE A 329 -5.81 4.50 8.45
C PHE A 329 -7.34 4.43 8.60
N THR A 330 -7.88 3.27 8.95
CA THR A 330 -9.31 3.08 9.18
C THR A 330 -9.80 3.95 10.35
N LYS A 331 -9.04 4.04 11.45
CA LYS A 331 -9.35 4.94 12.57
C LYS A 331 -9.31 6.42 12.18
N ASN A 332 -8.34 6.84 11.37
CA ASN A 332 -8.24 8.22 10.88
C ASN A 332 -9.39 8.58 9.93
N LEU A 333 -9.75 7.69 9.01
CA LEU A 333 -10.92 7.90 8.15
C LEU A 333 -12.19 7.95 8.97
N ARG A 334 -12.35 7.07 9.96
CA ARG A 334 -13.51 7.06 10.84
C ARG A 334 -13.66 8.37 11.61
N SER A 335 -12.58 8.93 12.16
CA SER A 335 -12.66 10.23 12.84
C SER A 335 -13.04 11.37 11.88
N LYS A 336 -12.58 11.33 10.62
CA LYS A 336 -13.02 12.29 9.58
C LYS A 336 -14.48 12.10 9.19
N ILE A 337 -14.96 10.86 9.12
CA ILE A 337 -16.36 10.53 8.82
C ILE A 337 -17.27 11.01 9.95
N ASP A 338 -16.91 10.74 11.21
CA ASP A 338 -17.69 11.17 12.37
C ASP A 338 -17.74 12.71 12.43
N ALA A 339 -16.60 13.40 12.28
CA ALA A 339 -16.56 14.86 12.27
C ALA A 339 -17.37 15.50 11.12
N THR A 340 -17.33 14.93 9.91
CA THR A 340 -18.13 15.43 8.78
C THR A 340 -19.61 15.13 8.95
N SER A 341 -19.95 13.98 9.54
CA SER A 341 -21.32 13.62 9.92
C SER A 341 -21.91 14.60 10.94
N ASP A 342 -21.13 14.99 11.96
CA ASP A 342 -21.56 15.96 12.97
C ASP A 342 -21.88 17.32 12.35
N VAL A 343 -21.06 17.80 11.42
CA VAL A 343 -21.31 19.07 10.70
C VAL A 343 -22.62 19.02 9.90
N ILE A 344 -22.89 17.91 9.19
CA ILE A 344 -24.13 17.74 8.42
C ILE A 344 -25.33 17.67 9.36
N ALA A 345 -25.18 17.00 10.51
CA ALA A 345 -26.23 16.88 11.50
C ALA A 345 -26.59 18.24 12.13
N ASP A 346 -25.58 19.07 12.42
CA ASP A 346 -25.77 20.45 12.91
C ASP A 346 -26.44 21.35 11.86
N GLU A 347 -26.03 21.26 10.59
CA GLU A 347 -26.66 22.01 9.51
C GLU A 347 -28.12 21.57 9.29
N GLN A 348 -28.39 20.26 9.36
CA GLN A 348 -29.75 19.71 9.31
C GLN A 348 -30.61 20.21 10.48
N PHE A 349 -30.05 20.23 11.68
CA PHE A 349 -30.73 20.75 12.86
C PHE A 349 -31.06 22.24 12.73
N ARG A 350 -30.10 23.07 12.30
CA ARG A 350 -30.33 24.50 12.02
C ARG A 350 -31.38 24.72 10.94
N TYR A 351 -31.37 23.89 9.89
CA TYR A 351 -32.38 23.94 8.84
C TYR A 351 -33.78 23.67 9.39
N ILE A 352 -33.93 22.64 10.22
CA ILE A 352 -35.21 22.32 10.84
C ILE A 352 -35.66 23.44 11.78
N ILE A 353 -34.79 23.96 12.65
CA ILE A 353 -35.13 25.08 13.55
C ILE A 353 -35.58 26.33 12.78
N ASN A 354 -34.90 26.66 11.67
CA ASN A 354 -35.29 27.77 10.81
C ASN A 354 -36.66 27.51 10.16
N SER A 355 -36.91 26.29 9.70
CA SER A 355 -38.20 25.90 9.09
C SER A 355 -39.36 25.93 10.09
N LEU A 356 -39.09 25.68 11.37
CA LEU A 356 -40.05 25.76 12.46
C LEU A 356 -40.22 27.19 13.01
N SER A 357 -39.46 28.17 12.49
CA SER A 357 -39.44 29.58 12.94
C SER A 357 -39.10 29.75 14.44
N ILE A 358 -38.39 28.80 15.04
CA ILE A 358 -38.02 28.81 16.47
C ILE A 358 -36.73 29.59 16.71
N ASN A 359 -36.00 29.98 15.67
CA ASN A 359 -34.63 30.48 15.79
C ASN A 359 -34.50 31.67 16.78
N SER A 360 -35.48 32.58 16.83
CA SER A 360 -35.54 33.68 17.82
C SER A 360 -35.70 33.17 19.27
N LEU A 361 -36.61 32.24 19.50
CA LEU A 361 -36.88 31.62 20.80
C LEU A 361 -35.68 30.78 21.27
N TYR A 362 -35.11 29.98 20.37
CA TYR A 362 -33.95 29.13 20.64
C TYR A 362 -32.74 29.96 21.05
N ASN A 363 -32.41 31.01 20.28
CA ASN A 363 -31.26 31.88 20.59
C ASN A 363 -31.48 32.68 21.88
N ALA A 364 -32.69 33.18 22.14
CA ALA A 364 -33.01 33.89 23.38
C ALA A 364 -32.88 33.00 24.63
N ILE A 365 -33.21 31.71 24.49
CA ILE A 365 -33.06 30.69 25.55
C ILE A 365 -31.59 30.30 25.73
N ASP A 366 -30.87 29.97 24.66
CA ASP A 366 -29.47 29.53 24.74
C ASP A 366 -28.51 30.65 25.19
N GLN A 367 -28.76 31.92 24.82
CA GLN A 367 -27.93 33.06 25.22
C GLN A 367 -28.26 33.59 26.64
N ASN A 368 -29.27 33.01 27.29
CA ASN A 368 -29.82 33.44 28.57
C ASN A 368 -30.19 34.93 28.60
N ASP A 369 -30.71 35.46 27.50
CA ASP A 369 -31.02 36.89 27.37
C ASP A 369 -32.10 37.33 28.36
N PHE A 370 -32.96 36.42 28.79
CA PHE A 370 -33.96 36.61 29.84
C PHE A 370 -33.34 36.85 31.23
N ILE A 371 -32.17 36.26 31.51
CA ILE A 371 -31.43 36.48 32.77
C ILE A 371 -30.66 37.80 32.71
N LYS A 372 -30.07 38.14 31.56
CA LYS A 372 -29.27 39.36 31.38
C LYS A 372 -30.11 40.64 31.31
N SER A 373 -31.30 40.56 30.74
CA SER A 373 -32.17 41.73 30.52
C SER A 373 -33.21 41.96 31.63
N ASN A 374 -33.42 40.99 32.54
CA ASN A 374 -34.46 41.03 33.57
C ASN A 374 -35.86 41.32 33.00
N THR A 375 -36.12 40.89 31.76
CA THR A 375 -37.41 41.02 31.07
C THR A 375 -37.99 39.63 30.75
N PRO A 376 -39.32 39.44 30.83
CA PRO A 376 -39.95 38.16 30.55
C PRO A 376 -39.75 37.79 29.08
N LEU A 377 -39.56 36.49 28.77
CA LEU A 377 -39.36 36.02 27.39
C LEU A 377 -40.45 36.51 26.42
N SER A 378 -41.68 36.71 26.91
CA SER A 378 -42.83 37.21 26.14
C SER A 378 -42.66 38.63 25.59
N SER A 379 -41.67 39.39 26.03
CA SER A 379 -41.42 40.78 25.62
C SER A 379 -40.21 40.94 24.69
N LEU A 380 -39.54 39.84 24.33
CA LEU A 380 -38.42 39.82 23.40
C LEU A 380 -38.92 39.72 21.96
N SER A 381 -38.30 40.46 21.03
CA SER A 381 -38.71 40.51 19.63
C SER A 381 -38.62 39.12 18.98
N GLY A 382 -39.76 38.61 18.50
CA GLY A 382 -39.87 37.27 17.91
C GLY A 382 -40.16 36.15 18.92
N CYS A 383 -40.48 36.48 20.18
CA CYS A 383 -40.96 35.56 21.22
C CYS A 383 -42.41 35.86 21.65
N ASP A 384 -43.15 36.59 20.81
CA ASP A 384 -44.54 36.97 21.09
C ASP A 384 -45.46 35.73 21.16
N PRO A 385 -46.61 35.81 21.87
CA PRO A 385 -47.58 34.71 21.94
C PRO A 385 -48.03 34.18 20.58
N ILE A 386 -48.08 35.06 19.57
CA ILE A 386 -48.43 34.72 18.19
C ILE A 386 -47.34 33.85 17.56
N ALA A 387 -46.06 34.19 17.79
CA ALA A 387 -44.91 33.45 17.28
C ALA A 387 -44.89 32.01 17.82
N ILE A 388 -45.24 31.83 19.10
CA ILE A 388 -45.32 30.52 19.75
C ILE A 388 -46.50 29.70 19.20
N VAL A 389 -47.65 30.32 18.92
CA VAL A 389 -48.77 29.62 18.27
C VAL A 389 -48.42 29.18 16.84
N THR A 390 -47.73 30.01 16.06
CA THR A 390 -47.20 29.60 14.75
C THR A 390 -46.20 28.45 14.86
N PHE A 391 -45.32 28.49 15.86
CA PHE A 391 -44.40 27.39 16.13
C PHE A 391 -45.14 26.09 16.46
N LEU A 392 -46.09 26.10 17.41
CA LEU A 392 -46.85 24.90 17.79
C LEU A 392 -47.61 24.30 16.59
N ASN A 393 -48.17 25.13 15.71
CA ASN A 393 -48.83 24.66 14.48
C ASN A 393 -47.84 24.08 13.45
N LEU A 394 -46.63 24.62 13.36
CA LEU A 394 -45.57 24.08 12.50
C LEU A 394 -44.95 22.80 13.10
N LEU A 395 -44.87 22.71 14.43
CA LEU A 395 -44.47 21.51 15.15
C LEU A 395 -45.48 20.39 14.93
N ASP A 396 -46.79 20.66 15.02
CA ASP A 396 -47.83 19.66 14.70
C ASP A 396 -47.68 19.13 13.25
N LYS A 397 -47.37 20.01 12.28
CA LYS A 397 -47.09 19.60 10.90
C LYS A 397 -45.79 18.81 10.77
N PHE A 398 -44.76 19.16 11.53
CA PHE A 398 -43.50 18.43 11.59
C PHE A 398 -43.67 17.03 12.18
N LEU A 399 -44.43 16.89 13.26
CA LEU A 399 -44.74 15.59 13.87
C LEU A 399 -45.57 14.69 12.94
N GLN A 400 -46.42 15.27 12.08
CA GLN A 400 -47.16 14.51 11.07
C GLN A 400 -46.28 13.98 9.94
N ASN A 401 -45.31 14.77 9.45
CA ASN A 401 -44.40 14.37 8.37
C ASN A 401 -42.97 14.91 8.58
N PRO A 402 -42.15 14.28 9.43
CA PRO A 402 -40.82 14.79 9.78
C PRO A 402 -39.89 14.93 8.58
N ARG A 403 -39.92 13.96 7.67
CA ARG A 403 -39.03 13.89 6.49
C ARG A 403 -39.29 15.01 5.47
N GLN A 404 -40.46 15.66 5.48
CA GLN A 404 -40.73 16.80 4.60
C GLN A 404 -39.87 18.03 4.94
N PHE A 405 -39.38 18.09 6.19
CA PHE A 405 -38.51 19.15 6.69
C PHE A 405 -37.02 18.80 6.59
N ALA A 406 -36.68 17.65 5.99
CA ALA A 406 -35.31 17.25 5.73
C ALA A 406 -34.68 18.08 4.60
N MET A 407 -33.38 18.39 4.70
CA MET A 407 -32.66 19.01 3.58
C MET A 407 -32.66 18.04 2.38
N LYS A 408 -32.92 18.56 1.18
CA LYS A 408 -32.95 17.74 -0.05
C LYS A 408 -31.59 17.09 -0.32
N GLN A 409 -30.53 17.75 0.10
CA GLN A 409 -29.14 17.32 0.00
C GLN A 409 -28.85 16.02 0.77
N LEU A 410 -29.63 15.69 1.82
CA LEU A 410 -29.46 14.41 2.53
C LEU A 410 -29.75 13.18 1.64
N ASN A 411 -30.46 13.35 0.53
CA ASN A 411 -30.67 12.28 -0.44
C ASN A 411 -29.40 11.94 -1.24
N ASP A 412 -28.44 12.86 -1.30
CA ASP A 412 -27.16 12.68 -2.00
C ASP A 412 -26.12 11.95 -1.13
N ILE A 413 -26.46 11.65 0.14
CA ILE A 413 -25.68 10.72 0.97
C ILE A 413 -25.86 9.32 0.41
N TYR A 414 -24.77 8.75 -0.10
CA TYR A 414 -24.78 7.45 -0.78
C TYR A 414 -25.07 6.30 0.20
N TYR A 415 -24.61 6.42 1.45
CA TYR A 415 -24.68 5.35 2.45
C TYR A 415 -25.90 5.53 3.36
N PRO A 416 -26.88 4.60 3.33
CA PRO A 416 -28.15 4.76 4.04
C PRO A 416 -27.98 4.73 5.56
N THR A 417 -27.04 3.94 6.07
CA THR A 417 -26.76 3.82 7.50
C THR A 417 -26.30 5.13 8.13
N ILE A 418 -25.52 5.93 7.40
CA ILE A 418 -25.06 7.25 7.88
C ILE A 418 -26.19 8.27 7.80
N ARG A 419 -26.96 8.24 6.70
CA ARG A 419 -28.14 9.09 6.54
C ARG A 419 -29.15 8.89 7.67
N GLU A 420 -29.40 7.64 8.06
CA GLU A 420 -30.27 7.30 9.19
C GLU A 420 -29.71 7.77 10.53
N LYS A 421 -28.40 7.61 10.76
CA LYS A 421 -27.74 8.13 11.97
C LYS A 421 -27.85 9.65 12.11
N ILE A 422 -27.57 10.39 11.03
CA ILE A 422 -27.69 11.85 10.99
C ILE A 422 -29.15 12.25 11.25
N TRP A 423 -30.10 11.53 10.66
CA TRP A 423 -31.51 11.76 10.88
C TRP A 423 -31.90 11.54 12.34
N GLN A 424 -31.55 10.40 12.94
CA GLN A 424 -31.80 10.10 14.35
C GLN A 424 -31.17 11.15 15.28
N PHE A 425 -29.94 11.59 15.00
CA PHE A 425 -29.30 12.64 15.77
C PHE A 425 -30.11 13.96 15.71
N SER A 426 -30.53 14.37 14.51
CA SER A 426 -31.31 15.59 14.35
C SER A 426 -32.66 15.53 15.09
N LEU A 427 -33.34 14.37 15.08
CA LEU A 427 -34.59 14.17 15.83
C LEU A 427 -34.37 14.22 17.34
N ASN A 428 -33.29 13.62 17.84
CA ASN A 428 -32.94 13.68 19.25
C ASN A 428 -32.63 15.12 19.68
N ALA A 429 -31.85 15.86 18.89
CA ALA A 429 -31.53 17.26 19.15
C ALA A 429 -32.78 18.16 19.19
N ILE A 430 -33.74 17.92 18.29
CA ILE A 430 -35.04 18.62 18.28
C ILE A 430 -35.85 18.28 19.53
N THR A 431 -35.89 17.01 19.92
CA THR A 431 -36.60 16.56 21.13
C THR A 431 -36.04 17.25 22.38
N MET A 432 -34.71 17.31 22.52
CA MET A 432 -34.06 18.00 23.64
C MET A 432 -34.32 19.52 23.61
N THR A 433 -34.34 20.12 22.43
CA THR A 433 -34.66 21.54 22.27
C THR A 433 -36.11 21.83 22.66
N TYR A 434 -37.04 20.95 22.26
CA TYR A 434 -38.44 21.05 22.64
C TYR A 434 -38.64 20.87 24.14
N GLU A 435 -37.93 19.93 24.78
CA GLU A 435 -37.94 19.77 26.25
C GLU A 435 -37.54 21.05 26.97
N LYS A 436 -36.47 21.72 26.51
CA LYS A 436 -36.03 23.00 27.07
C LYS A 436 -37.07 24.11 26.86
N ILE A 437 -37.61 24.23 25.65
CA ILE A 437 -38.63 25.25 25.33
C ILE A 437 -39.90 25.00 26.16
N HIS A 438 -40.37 23.76 26.23
CA HIS A 438 -41.53 23.37 27.01
C HIS A 438 -41.35 23.68 28.51
N GLY A 439 -40.17 23.40 29.08
CA GLY A 439 -39.83 23.81 30.45
C GLY A 439 -39.98 25.31 30.67
N HIS A 440 -39.44 26.13 29.76
CA HIS A 440 -39.53 27.58 29.85
C HIS A 440 -40.91 28.18 29.51
N LEU A 441 -41.74 27.47 28.75
CA LEU A 441 -43.13 27.86 28.49
C LEU A 441 -44.05 27.62 29.69
N ILE A 442 -43.74 26.60 30.52
CA ILE A 442 -44.47 26.29 31.76
C ILE A 442 -44.03 27.19 32.93
N ASP A 443 -42.80 27.73 32.90
CA ASP A 443 -42.29 28.60 33.95
C ASP A 443 -43.15 29.89 34.11
N PRO A 444 -43.77 30.13 35.29
CA PRO A 444 -44.67 31.27 35.52
C PRO A 444 -43.95 32.63 35.44
N LYS A 445 -42.62 32.64 35.46
CA LYS A 445 -41.78 33.84 35.33
C LYS A 445 -41.79 34.42 33.91
N ASN A 446 -42.09 33.62 32.90
CA ASN A 446 -42.01 34.01 31.49
C ASN A 446 -43.32 34.56 30.90
N LYS A 447 -44.39 34.61 31.71
CA LYS A 447 -45.70 35.23 31.40
C LYS A 447 -46.42 34.68 30.16
N TYR A 448 -46.39 33.36 29.94
CA TYR A 448 -47.11 32.68 28.86
C TYR A 448 -48.44 32.05 29.29
N TYR A 449 -49.18 32.70 30.20
CA TYR A 449 -50.40 32.16 30.83
C TYR A 449 -51.49 31.73 29.83
N ASP A 450 -51.60 32.39 28.67
CA ASP A 450 -52.64 32.11 27.65
C ASP A 450 -52.28 30.98 26.66
N ILE A 451 -51.06 30.42 26.75
CA ILE A 451 -50.51 29.46 25.77
C ILE A 451 -50.42 28.04 26.34
N VAL A 452 -50.43 27.90 27.67
CA VAL A 452 -50.33 26.62 28.37
C VAL A 452 -51.43 25.65 27.92
N ASP A 453 -52.66 26.14 27.69
CA ASP A 453 -53.80 25.34 27.22
C ASP A 453 -53.72 24.93 25.73
N ARG A 454 -52.80 25.52 24.94
CA ARG A 454 -52.62 25.22 23.50
C ARG A 454 -51.49 24.23 23.21
N ILE A 455 -50.72 23.83 24.22
CA ILE A 455 -49.67 22.81 24.08
C ILE A 455 -50.34 21.44 24.04
N LYS A 456 -50.39 20.81 22.86
CA LYS A 456 -51.07 19.53 22.66
C LYS A 456 -50.22 18.31 22.98
N HIS A 457 -48.90 18.43 22.93
CA HIS A 457 -47.97 17.31 23.05
C HIS A 457 -47.00 17.55 24.20
N CYS A 458 -46.95 16.63 25.16
CA CYS A 458 -45.88 16.65 26.15
C CYS A 458 -44.56 16.21 25.50
N PRO A 459 -43.39 16.60 26.06
CA PRO A 459 -42.10 16.22 25.47
C PRO A 459 -41.89 14.71 25.38
N GLU A 460 -42.47 13.93 26.30
CA GLU A 460 -42.49 12.46 26.23
C GLU A 460 -43.29 11.91 25.05
N ASP A 461 -44.38 12.58 24.65
CA ASP A 461 -45.20 12.19 23.50
C ASP A 461 -44.50 12.54 22.18
N VAL A 462 -43.82 13.68 22.14
CA VAL A 462 -42.95 14.07 21.01
C VAL A 462 -41.81 13.06 20.85
N ARG A 463 -41.16 12.65 21.95
CA ARG A 463 -40.10 11.63 21.92
C ARG A 463 -40.62 10.29 21.43
N LYS A 464 -41.80 9.85 21.89
CA LYS A 464 -42.42 8.58 21.46
C LYS A 464 -42.84 8.62 19.98
N GLN A 465 -43.45 9.71 19.52
CA GLN A 465 -43.85 9.86 18.11
C GLN A 465 -42.64 9.92 17.17
N LEU A 466 -41.58 10.64 17.54
CA LEU A 466 -40.35 10.70 16.73
C LEU A 466 -39.58 9.38 16.73
N ALA A 467 -39.64 8.58 17.81
CA ALA A 467 -39.08 7.23 17.84
C ALA A 467 -39.81 6.28 16.88
N ILE A 468 -41.16 6.30 16.87
CA ILE A 468 -41.99 5.48 15.97
C ILE A 468 -41.80 5.87 14.49
N LEU A 469 -41.47 7.13 14.19
CA LEU A 469 -41.21 7.62 12.84
C LEU A 469 -39.75 7.45 12.38
N SER A 470 -38.87 6.95 13.27
CA SER A 470 -37.45 6.68 13.00
C SER A 470 -37.16 5.22 12.64
N GLU A 471 -38.05 4.29 13.03
CA GLU A 471 -38.14 2.91 12.53
C GLU A 471 -38.80 2.90 11.13
#